data_AF-A0A5J4QA18-F1
#
_entry.id   AF-A0A5J4QA18-F1
#
_cell.length_a   1.000
_cell.length_b   1.000
_cell.length_c   1.000
_cell.angle_alpha   90.00
_cell.angle_beta   90.00
_cell.angle_gamma   90.00
#
_symmetry.space_group_name_H-M   'P 1'
#
loop_
_entity.id
_entity.type
_entity.pdbx_description
1 polymer ?
#
loop_
_entity_poly.entity_id
_entity_poly.type
_entity_poly.pdbx_seq_one_letter_code
_entity_poly.pdbx_strand_id
1 'polypeptide(L)'
;KNNNRFVHSLYENVRKDDISCCGRYLSIKEISDVLAPQTAVPYAMPVGFTVSIPLDDLLIFSAFSEYPNSLFGDLKIKFKINPSAFVFCQVDPVMSMAKYYTIKKDELLSSGQDKLKDIDLFFRNWSLTFQYTNMFTQIGCTADLITGVRAEELTPSGLKNLVCDIKPVTVSVRNYIITAVTANMCGYKASDACLN
;
A
#
# COMPACT_ATOMS: atom_id res chain seq x y z
N LYS A 1 18.80 -14.10 -2.77
CA LYS A 1 18.58 -12.90 -3.62
C LYS A 1 17.97 -11.84 -2.71
N ASN A 2 18.65 -10.72 -2.47
CA ASN A 2 18.27 -9.80 -1.40
C ASN A 2 16.97 -9.06 -1.80
N ASN A 3 15.84 -9.40 -1.17
CA ASN A 3 14.51 -8.84 -1.47
C ASN A 3 14.29 -7.47 -0.79
N ASN A 4 15.34 -6.67 -0.61
CA ASN A 4 15.29 -5.37 0.08
C ASN A 4 14.21 -4.43 -0.47
N ARG A 5 13.87 -4.57 -1.75
CA ARG A 5 12.80 -3.81 -2.42
C ARG A 5 11.39 -4.03 -1.82
N PHE A 6 11.19 -5.06 -1.01
CA PHE A 6 9.92 -5.36 -0.33
C PHE A 6 10.03 -5.34 1.20
N VAL A 7 11.14 -4.82 1.74
CA VAL A 7 11.36 -4.70 3.19
C VAL A 7 10.86 -3.35 3.70
N HIS A 8 11.10 -2.29 2.95
CA HIS A 8 10.62 -0.94 3.25
C HIS A 8 10.07 -0.25 1.99
N SER A 9 9.16 0.68 2.20
CA SER A 9 8.57 1.49 1.13
C SER A 9 9.09 2.91 1.19
N LEU A 10 9.64 3.41 0.08
CA LEU A 10 9.95 4.84 -0.07
C LEU A 10 8.70 5.59 -0.50
N TYR A 11 8.44 6.76 0.09
CA TYR A 11 7.25 7.55 -0.22
C TYR A 11 7.17 7.91 -1.69
N GLU A 12 8.29 8.29 -2.30
CA GLU A 12 8.38 8.69 -3.70
C GLU A 12 7.95 7.58 -4.66
N ASN A 13 8.16 6.32 -4.25
CA ASN A 13 7.74 5.14 -4.99
C ASN A 13 6.26 4.85 -4.73
N VAL A 14 5.83 4.88 -3.46
CA VAL A 14 4.45 4.58 -3.09
C VAL A 14 3.47 5.57 -3.69
N ARG A 15 3.79 6.87 -3.63
CA ARG A 15 2.97 7.93 -4.23
C ARG A 15 2.77 7.74 -5.73
N LYS A 16 3.72 7.12 -6.43
CA LYS A 16 3.65 6.82 -7.87
C LYS A 16 3.01 5.47 -8.18
N ASP A 17 2.48 4.79 -7.16
CA ASP A 17 1.90 3.44 -7.26
C ASP A 17 2.93 2.41 -7.77
N ASP A 18 4.20 2.56 -7.38
CA ASP A 18 5.23 1.60 -7.78
C ASP A 18 4.98 0.22 -7.15
N ILE A 19 5.37 -0.84 -7.87
CA ILE A 19 5.23 -2.23 -7.42
C ILE A 19 6.06 -2.54 -6.16
N SER A 20 7.09 -1.76 -5.86
CA SER A 20 7.90 -1.89 -4.65
C SER A 20 7.28 -1.19 -3.45
N CYS A 21 6.17 -1.73 -3.00
CA CYS A 21 5.55 -1.36 -1.75
C CYS A 21 5.62 -2.56 -0.79
N CYS A 22 6.26 -2.37 0.37
CA CYS A 22 6.09 -3.20 1.55
C CYS A 22 4.72 -2.91 2.18
N GLY A 23 3.66 -3.45 1.57
CA GLY A 23 2.29 -3.16 1.94
C GLY A 23 1.31 -3.58 0.85
N ARG A 24 0.14 -2.95 0.84
CA ARG A 24 -0.91 -3.19 -0.17
C ARG A 24 -1.56 -1.87 -0.57
N TYR A 25 -1.70 -1.66 -1.87
CA TYR A 25 -2.57 -0.62 -2.40
C TYR A 25 -4.02 -1.09 -2.33
N LEU A 26 -4.89 -0.18 -1.94
CA LEU A 26 -6.33 -0.38 -1.89
C LEU A 26 -6.95 0.49 -2.95
N SER A 27 -7.65 -0.13 -3.90
CA SER A 27 -8.33 0.63 -4.93
C SER A 27 -9.57 1.31 -4.34
N ILE A 28 -9.93 2.49 -4.88
CA ILE A 28 -11.17 3.19 -4.48
C ILE A 28 -12.38 2.28 -4.69
N LYS A 29 -12.38 1.49 -5.77
CA LYS A 29 -13.44 0.52 -6.04
C LYS A 29 -13.54 -0.54 -4.96
N GLU A 30 -12.44 -1.17 -4.58
CA GLU A 30 -12.41 -2.18 -3.51
C GLU A 30 -12.91 -1.61 -2.17
N ILE A 31 -12.46 -0.39 -1.82
CA ILE A 31 -12.95 0.30 -0.63
C ILE A 31 -14.46 0.55 -0.77
N SER A 32 -14.90 1.15 -1.87
CA SER A 32 -16.31 1.47 -2.12
C SER A 32 -17.20 0.23 -2.04
N ASP A 33 -16.81 -0.87 -2.68
CA ASP A 33 -17.59 -2.10 -2.72
C ASP A 33 -17.75 -2.72 -1.32
N VAL A 34 -16.71 -2.66 -0.48
CA VAL A 34 -16.77 -3.16 0.90
C VAL A 34 -17.52 -2.22 1.84
N LEU A 35 -17.40 -0.90 1.63
CA LEU A 35 -17.99 0.10 2.52
C LEU A 35 -19.45 0.42 2.18
N ALA A 36 -19.87 0.33 0.91
CA ALA A 36 -21.23 0.65 0.46
C ALA A 36 -22.36 -0.05 1.24
N PRO A 37 -22.28 -1.35 1.59
CA PRO A 37 -23.33 -2.01 2.36
C PRO A 37 -23.32 -1.67 3.87
N GLN A 38 -22.28 -0.98 4.37
CA GLN A 38 -22.15 -0.67 5.79
C GLN A 38 -22.93 0.59 6.13
N THR A 39 -23.81 0.50 7.13
CA THR A 39 -24.69 1.61 7.55
C THR A 39 -24.27 2.25 8.86
N ALA A 40 -23.31 1.67 9.58
CA ALA A 40 -22.85 2.13 10.89
C ALA A 40 -21.35 2.46 10.90
N VAL A 41 -21.02 3.63 11.44
CA VAL A 41 -19.65 4.08 11.66
C VAL A 41 -19.13 3.51 12.99
N PRO A 42 -17.85 3.08 13.10
CA PRO A 42 -16.83 3.18 12.07
C PRO A 42 -16.96 2.09 11.00
N TYR A 43 -16.71 2.47 9.76
CA TYR A 43 -16.57 1.55 8.63
C TYR A 43 -15.37 0.61 8.85
N ALA A 44 -15.45 -0.62 8.36
CA ALA A 44 -14.39 -1.61 8.50
C ALA A 44 -14.17 -2.38 7.20
N MET A 45 -12.91 -2.67 6.87
CA MET A 45 -12.56 -3.48 5.71
C MET A 45 -11.43 -4.44 6.09
N PRO A 46 -11.55 -5.75 5.78
CA PRO A 46 -10.43 -6.67 5.95
C PRO A 46 -9.35 -6.38 4.91
N VAL A 47 -8.11 -6.18 5.36
CA VAL A 47 -6.96 -5.94 4.48
C VAL A 47 -5.90 -7.00 4.75
N GLY A 48 -5.59 -7.79 3.73
CA GLY A 48 -4.50 -8.78 3.77
C GLY A 48 -3.28 -8.27 3.00
N PHE A 49 -2.11 -8.28 3.63
CA PHE A 49 -0.84 -7.95 3.00
C PHE A 49 0.31 -8.72 3.65
N THR A 50 1.44 -8.81 2.96
CA THR A 50 2.64 -9.51 3.44
C THR A 50 3.61 -8.49 4.02
N VAL A 51 4.18 -8.82 5.19
CA VAL A 51 5.28 -8.07 5.80
C VAL A 51 6.56 -8.88 5.66
N SER A 52 7.55 -8.32 4.97
CA SER A 52 8.88 -8.92 4.89
C SER A 52 9.72 -8.46 6.07
N ILE A 53 10.12 -9.38 6.93
CA ILE A 53 11.01 -9.09 8.06
C ILE A 53 12.40 -9.62 7.71
N PRO A 54 13.39 -8.75 7.49
CA PRO A 54 14.76 -9.17 7.24
C PRO A 54 15.33 -9.83 8.51
N LEU A 55 16.02 -10.97 8.34
CA LEU A 55 16.67 -11.72 9.41
C LEU A 55 18.19 -11.83 9.18
N ASP A 56 18.72 -11.12 8.19
CA ASP A 56 20.13 -11.10 7.81
C ASP A 56 21.03 -10.49 8.89
N ASP A 57 20.55 -9.50 9.63
CA ASP A 57 21.32 -8.78 10.65
C ASP A 57 21.20 -9.34 12.08
N LEU A 58 20.62 -10.52 12.27
CA LEU A 58 20.53 -11.14 13.59
C LEU A 58 21.71 -12.09 13.80
N LEU A 59 22.55 -11.79 14.80
CA LEU A 59 23.75 -12.56 15.16
C LEU A 59 23.52 -14.08 15.27
N ILE A 60 22.34 -14.50 15.71
CA ILE A 60 22.02 -15.93 15.82
C ILE A 60 22.09 -16.65 14.47
N PHE A 61 21.83 -15.96 13.36
CA PHE A 61 21.92 -16.54 12.02
C PHE A 61 23.33 -16.53 11.44
N SER A 62 24.25 -15.68 11.92
CA SER A 62 25.65 -15.71 11.48
C SER A 62 26.33 -17.01 11.90
N ALA A 63 25.90 -17.56 13.04
CA ALA A 63 26.40 -18.80 13.59
C ALA A 63 26.17 -20.03 12.67
N PHE A 64 25.18 -20.00 11.76
CA PHE A 64 25.01 -21.05 10.72
C PHE A 64 26.17 -21.10 9.71
N SER A 65 26.86 -19.98 9.51
CA SER A 65 28.02 -19.89 8.61
C SER A 65 29.35 -20.05 9.37
N GLU A 66 29.42 -19.52 10.60
CA GLU A 66 30.64 -19.56 11.43
C GLU A 66 30.89 -20.93 12.08
N TYR A 67 29.84 -21.69 12.39
CA TYR A 67 29.94 -23.01 13.05
C TYR A 67 29.28 -24.12 12.22
N PRO A 68 29.80 -24.43 11.01
CA PRO A 68 29.16 -25.38 10.09
C PRO A 68 29.08 -26.82 10.62
N ASN A 69 29.89 -27.15 11.63
CA ASN A 69 29.98 -28.50 12.22
C ASN A 69 29.18 -28.64 13.53
N SER A 70 28.46 -27.62 13.97
CA SER A 70 27.69 -27.66 15.21
C SER A 70 26.21 -27.87 14.91
N LEU A 71 25.58 -28.85 15.59
CA LEU A 71 24.14 -29.08 15.47
C LEU A 71 23.39 -27.95 16.19
N PHE A 72 22.58 -27.19 15.45
CA PHE A 72 21.63 -26.26 16.07
C PHE A 72 20.44 -27.04 16.63
N GLY A 73 20.10 -26.80 17.89
CA GLY A 73 18.84 -27.25 18.47
C GLY A 73 17.64 -26.48 17.92
N ASP A 74 16.49 -26.67 18.55
CA ASP A 74 15.24 -26.02 18.14
C ASP A 74 15.35 -24.49 18.17
N LEU A 75 15.16 -23.85 17.01
CA LEU A 75 15.02 -22.41 16.90
C LEU A 75 13.53 -22.02 16.95
N LYS A 76 13.15 -21.22 17.94
CA LYS A 76 11.80 -20.64 18.06
C LYS A 76 11.88 -19.12 17.94
N ILE A 77 11.17 -18.58 16.95
CA ILE A 77 11.10 -17.13 16.72
C ILE A 77 9.69 -16.66 17.04
N LYS A 78 9.57 -15.61 17.86
CA LYS A 78 8.30 -14.98 18.22
C LYS A 78 8.31 -13.53 17.77
N PHE A 79 7.36 -13.17 16.92
CA PHE A 79 7.16 -11.79 16.50
C PHE A 79 5.97 -11.18 17.26
N LYS A 80 6.07 -9.90 17.61
CA LYS A 80 4.96 -9.10 18.15
C LYS A 80 4.78 -7.89 17.25
N ILE A 81 3.59 -7.77 16.67
CA ILE A 81 3.26 -6.64 15.80
C ILE A 81 2.56 -5.57 16.65
N ASN A 82 3.01 -4.32 16.53
CA ASN A 82 2.30 -3.16 17.06
C ASN A 82 1.47 -2.55 15.91
N PRO A 83 0.14 -2.70 15.90
CA PRO A 83 -0.68 -2.18 14.80
C PRO A 83 -0.62 -0.66 14.64
N SER A 84 -0.33 0.07 15.72
CA SER A 84 -0.16 1.53 15.68
C SER A 84 1.12 1.95 14.98
N ALA A 85 2.07 1.04 14.71
CA ALA A 85 3.30 1.36 13.99
C ALA A 85 3.13 1.38 12.47
N PHE A 86 1.99 0.89 11.95
CA PHE A 86 1.72 0.97 10.51
C PHE A 86 1.46 2.41 10.08
N VAL A 87 1.69 2.66 8.79
CA VAL A 87 1.47 3.95 8.15
C VAL A 87 0.63 3.78 6.88
N PHE A 88 -0.05 4.85 6.47
CA PHE A 88 -0.82 4.92 5.23
C PHE A 88 -0.55 6.25 4.52
N CYS A 89 -0.76 6.28 3.20
CA CYS A 89 -0.75 7.49 2.39
C CYS A 89 -1.65 7.30 1.17
N GLN A 90 -1.99 8.41 0.49
CA GLN A 90 -2.71 8.36 -0.78
C GLN A 90 -1.70 8.35 -1.93
N VAL A 91 -1.97 7.48 -2.92
CA VAL A 91 -1.32 7.53 -4.23
C VAL A 91 -1.71 8.84 -4.91
N ASP A 92 -0.78 9.40 -5.70
CA ASP A 92 -1.07 10.55 -6.53
C ASP A 92 -2.20 10.25 -7.52
N PRO A 93 -3.37 10.92 -7.43
CA PRO A 93 -4.47 10.58 -8.30
C PRO A 93 -4.19 10.89 -9.77
N VAL A 94 -3.26 11.79 -10.11
CA VAL A 94 -2.78 11.91 -11.50
C VAL A 94 -2.14 10.60 -11.94
N MET A 95 -1.23 10.07 -11.13
CA MET A 95 -0.51 8.84 -11.44
C MET A 95 -1.45 7.63 -11.47
N SER A 96 -2.36 7.55 -10.50
CA SER A 96 -3.37 6.49 -10.41
C SER A 96 -4.31 6.52 -11.62
N MET A 97 -4.83 7.69 -11.97
CA MET A 97 -5.70 7.86 -13.14
C MET A 97 -4.96 7.57 -14.43
N ALA A 98 -3.72 8.04 -14.60
CA ALA A 98 -2.93 7.78 -15.81
C ALA A 98 -2.72 6.27 -16.03
N LYS A 99 -2.45 5.52 -14.96
CA LYS A 99 -2.39 4.06 -15.01
C LYS A 99 -3.74 3.43 -15.35
N TYR A 100 -4.81 3.90 -14.73
CA TYR A 100 -6.17 3.44 -15.04
C TYR A 100 -6.49 3.64 -16.53
N TYR A 101 -6.18 4.81 -17.11
CA TYR A 101 -6.35 5.04 -18.56
C TYR A 101 -5.57 4.07 -19.41
N THR A 102 -4.32 3.83 -19.04
CA THR A 102 -3.46 2.93 -19.81
C THR A 102 -4.04 1.52 -19.82
N ILE A 103 -4.56 1.05 -18.69
CA ILE A 103 -5.14 -0.29 -18.54
C ILE A 103 -6.52 -0.38 -19.23
N LYS A 104 -7.35 0.65 -19.11
CA LYS A 104 -8.74 0.67 -19.57
C LYS A 104 -8.95 1.39 -20.91
N LYS A 105 -7.88 1.68 -21.64
CA LYS A 105 -7.89 2.50 -22.85
C LYS A 105 -8.95 2.05 -23.86
N ASP A 106 -8.98 0.76 -24.19
CA ASP A 106 -9.87 0.23 -25.23
C ASP A 106 -11.35 0.22 -24.79
N GLU A 107 -11.61 -0.06 -23.52
CA GLU A 107 -12.95 0.04 -22.91
C GLU A 107 -13.43 1.50 -22.86
N LEU A 108 -12.53 2.45 -22.63
CA LEU A 108 -12.86 3.87 -22.58
C LEU A 108 -13.10 4.45 -23.97
N LEU A 109 -12.28 4.08 -24.95
CA LEU A 109 -12.45 4.47 -26.36
C LEU A 109 -13.79 3.96 -26.94
N SER A 110 -14.27 2.81 -26.48
CA SER A 110 -15.59 2.28 -26.86
C SER A 110 -16.77 2.91 -26.09
N SER A 111 -16.51 3.63 -24.99
CA SER A 111 -17.55 4.19 -24.11
C SER A 111 -18.01 5.62 -24.44
N GLY A 112 -17.50 6.22 -25.53
CA GLY A 112 -17.91 7.53 -26.05
C GLY A 112 -16.95 8.69 -25.73
N GLN A 113 -16.99 9.75 -26.57
CA GLN A 113 -16.06 10.89 -26.49
C GLN A 113 -16.22 11.75 -25.23
N ASP A 114 -17.41 11.82 -24.64
CA ASP A 114 -17.67 12.73 -23.53
C ASP A 114 -16.94 12.31 -22.24
N LYS A 115 -16.82 11.00 -21.98
CA LYS A 115 -16.00 10.49 -20.88
C LYS A 115 -14.55 10.92 -21.04
N LEU A 116 -13.97 10.78 -22.24
CA LEU A 116 -12.57 11.16 -22.50
C LEU A 116 -12.31 12.66 -22.29
N LYS A 117 -13.30 13.53 -22.55
CA LYS A 117 -13.17 14.97 -22.29
C LYS A 117 -13.10 15.31 -20.81
N ASP A 118 -13.94 14.69 -19.98
CA ASP A 118 -13.93 14.89 -18.51
C ASP A 118 -12.59 14.47 -17.89
N ILE A 119 -11.93 13.53 -18.54
CA ILE A 119 -10.66 12.93 -18.12
C ILE A 119 -9.48 13.82 -18.50
N ASP A 120 -9.46 14.31 -19.74
CA ASP A 120 -8.45 15.27 -20.16
C ASP A 120 -8.55 16.55 -19.33
N LEU A 121 -9.77 16.94 -18.97
CA LEU A 121 -10.04 18.04 -18.05
C LEU A 121 -9.51 17.75 -16.65
N PHE A 122 -9.64 16.52 -16.15
CA PHE A 122 -9.03 16.07 -14.89
C PHE A 122 -7.53 16.30 -14.89
N PHE A 123 -6.80 15.80 -15.89
CA PHE A 123 -5.34 15.96 -15.94
C PHE A 123 -4.89 17.42 -16.02
N ARG A 124 -5.64 18.27 -16.73
CA ARG A 124 -5.35 19.69 -16.88
C ARG A 124 -5.60 20.50 -15.61
N ASN A 125 -6.66 20.16 -14.88
CA ASN A 125 -7.13 20.96 -13.73
C ASN A 125 -6.68 20.39 -12.37
N TRP A 126 -6.22 19.13 -12.32
CA TRP A 126 -5.77 18.48 -11.08
C TRP A 126 -4.66 19.25 -10.35
N SER A 127 -3.80 19.95 -11.10
CA SER A 127 -2.56 20.52 -10.55
C SER A 127 -2.72 21.80 -9.73
N LEU A 128 -3.93 22.25 -9.38
CA LEU A 128 -4.12 23.62 -8.87
C LEU A 128 -4.40 23.76 -7.37
N THR A 129 -4.78 22.71 -6.63
CA THR A 129 -5.25 22.90 -5.24
C THR A 129 -4.85 21.85 -4.20
N PHE A 130 -4.56 20.61 -4.58
CA PHE A 130 -4.26 19.57 -3.58
C PHE A 130 -2.76 19.41 -3.32
N GLN A 131 -2.34 19.75 -2.09
CA GLN A 131 -1.00 19.45 -1.57
C GLN A 131 -1.12 18.43 -0.45
N TYR A 132 -0.29 17.40 -0.49
CA TYR A 132 -0.20 16.43 0.60
C TYR A 132 0.41 17.09 1.83
N THR A 133 -0.31 17.08 2.94
CA THR A 133 0.19 17.64 4.21
C THR A 133 1.38 16.84 4.74
N ASN A 134 1.34 15.51 4.58
CA ASN A 134 2.39 14.59 5.05
C ASN A 134 2.68 13.53 3.98
N MET A 135 3.90 13.00 3.98
CA MET A 135 4.29 11.88 3.11
C MET A 135 3.59 10.58 3.55
N PHE A 136 3.76 10.20 4.81
CA PHE A 136 3.07 9.08 5.44
C PHE A 136 2.33 9.57 6.68
N THR A 137 1.17 8.97 6.94
CA THR A 137 0.40 9.19 8.17
C THR A 137 0.39 7.90 8.97
N GLN A 138 0.71 7.99 10.26
CA GLN A 138 0.65 6.85 11.16
C GLN A 138 -0.80 6.44 11.46
N ILE A 139 -1.06 5.13 11.58
CA ILE A 139 -2.35 4.63 12.05
C ILE A 139 -2.68 5.22 13.42
N GLY A 140 -3.92 5.71 13.57
CA GLY A 140 -4.39 6.44 14.75
C GLY A 140 -4.27 7.96 14.64
N CYS A 141 -3.49 8.48 13.68
CA CYS A 141 -3.46 9.91 13.39
C CYS A 141 -4.53 10.29 12.37
N THR A 142 -5.05 11.51 12.49
CA THR A 142 -5.96 12.11 11.50
C THR A 142 -5.15 12.67 10.34
N ALA A 143 -5.58 12.39 9.12
CA ALA A 143 -5.05 13.02 7.91
C ALA A 143 -6.16 13.42 6.96
N ASP A 144 -5.91 14.49 6.22
CA ASP A 144 -6.77 14.94 5.14
C ASP A 144 -6.65 13.99 3.95
N LEU A 145 -7.78 13.38 3.58
CA LEU A 145 -7.87 12.47 2.44
C LEU A 145 -8.84 13.03 1.40
N ILE A 146 -8.48 12.86 0.14
CA ILE A 146 -9.43 13.04 -0.97
C ILE A 146 -10.47 11.91 -0.87
N THR A 147 -11.71 12.30 -0.64
CA THR A 147 -12.87 11.40 -0.50
C THR A 147 -13.80 11.44 -1.70
N GLY A 148 -13.66 12.45 -2.57
CA GLY A 148 -14.45 12.63 -3.76
C GLY A 148 -13.83 13.66 -4.69
N VAL A 149 -14.34 13.71 -5.92
CA VAL A 149 -14.02 14.72 -6.91
C VAL A 149 -15.33 15.20 -7.52
N ARG A 150 -15.55 16.51 -7.53
CA ARG A 150 -16.76 17.14 -8.09
C ARG A 150 -16.38 18.15 -9.17
N ALA A 151 -17.24 18.32 -10.15
CA ALA A 151 -17.07 19.34 -11.18
C ALA A 151 -17.78 20.63 -10.77
N GLU A 152 -17.05 21.73 -10.68
CA GLU A 152 -17.57 23.07 -10.43
C GLU A 152 -17.41 23.93 -11.69
N GLU A 153 -18.43 24.72 -12.02
CA GLU A 153 -18.42 25.57 -13.20
C GLU A 153 -17.55 26.80 -12.94
N LEU A 154 -16.47 26.94 -13.71
CA LEU A 154 -15.50 28.04 -13.59
C LEU A 154 -15.99 29.32 -14.26
N THR A 155 -16.70 29.17 -15.38
CA THR A 155 -17.15 30.29 -16.22
C THR A 155 -18.52 29.98 -16.83
N PRO A 156 -19.34 31.00 -17.15
CA PRO A 156 -20.63 30.82 -17.84
C PRO A 156 -20.54 30.16 -19.22
N SER A 157 -19.33 30.01 -19.78
CA SER A 157 -19.05 29.33 -21.04
C SER A 157 -18.95 27.79 -20.90
N GLY A 158 -19.19 27.23 -19.72
CA GLY A 158 -19.24 25.78 -19.47
C GLY A 158 -17.89 25.12 -19.18
N LEU A 159 -16.83 25.90 -18.93
CA LEU A 159 -15.56 25.34 -18.46
C LEU A 159 -15.75 24.83 -17.03
N LYS A 160 -15.42 23.57 -16.77
CA LYS A 160 -15.55 22.95 -15.44
C LYS A 160 -14.17 22.75 -14.81
N ASN A 161 -14.00 23.16 -13.56
CA ASN A 161 -12.90 22.71 -12.72
C ASN A 161 -13.29 21.46 -11.96
N LEU A 162 -12.32 20.58 -11.74
CA LEU A 162 -12.50 19.44 -10.85
C LEU A 162 -11.93 19.84 -9.48
N VAL A 163 -12.80 19.83 -8.48
CA VAL A 163 -12.48 20.15 -7.10
C VAL A 163 -12.49 18.87 -6.29
N CYS A 164 -11.46 18.66 -5.47
CA CYS A 164 -11.36 17.52 -4.58
C CYS A 164 -12.13 17.80 -3.29
N ASP A 165 -12.99 16.86 -2.89
CA ASP A 165 -13.60 16.86 -1.57
C ASP A 165 -12.62 16.26 -0.57
N ILE A 166 -11.98 17.12 0.22
CA ILE A 166 -11.02 16.74 1.25
C ILE A 166 -11.75 16.60 2.58
N LYS A 167 -11.56 15.49 3.28
CA LYS A 167 -12.09 15.28 4.63
C LYS A 167 -11.01 14.74 5.56
N PRO A 168 -11.02 15.15 6.84
CA PRO A 168 -10.15 14.55 7.84
C PRO A 168 -10.63 13.12 8.13
N VAL A 169 -9.71 12.16 8.05
CA VAL A 169 -9.97 10.74 8.28
C VAL A 169 -8.94 10.18 9.25
N THR A 170 -9.42 9.39 10.21
CA THR A 170 -8.57 8.62 11.12
C THR A 170 -8.72 7.14 10.81
N VAL A 171 -7.62 6.49 10.40
CA VAL A 171 -7.59 5.05 10.16
C VAL A 171 -7.08 4.35 11.42
N SER A 172 -7.77 3.28 11.84
CA SER A 172 -7.38 2.44 12.97
C SER A 172 -7.36 0.97 12.59
N VAL A 173 -6.48 0.19 13.22
CA VAL A 173 -6.47 -1.27 13.10
C VAL A 173 -7.20 -1.85 14.30
N ARG A 174 -8.37 -2.46 14.06
CA ARG A 174 -9.17 -3.09 15.13
C ARG A 174 -8.51 -4.35 15.65
N ASN A 175 -8.15 -5.25 14.74
CA ASN A 175 -7.56 -6.55 15.01
C ASN A 175 -6.63 -6.94 13.85
N TYR A 176 -5.72 -7.87 14.10
CA TYR A 176 -4.94 -8.55 13.06
C TYR A 176 -4.86 -10.05 13.34
N ILE A 177 -4.72 -10.83 12.27
CA ILE A 177 -4.55 -12.28 12.34
C ILE A 177 -3.39 -12.64 11.42
N ILE A 178 -2.45 -13.44 11.91
CA ILE A 178 -1.37 -13.99 11.08
C ILE A 178 -1.90 -15.27 10.44
N THR A 179 -2.04 -15.26 9.12
CA THR A 179 -2.59 -16.40 8.36
C THR A 179 -1.52 -17.42 7.97
N ALA A 180 -0.32 -16.95 7.64
CA ALA A 180 0.82 -17.78 7.26
C ALA A 180 2.14 -17.10 7.62
N VAL A 181 3.16 -17.91 7.88
CA VAL A 181 4.55 -17.47 8.07
C VAL A 181 5.44 -18.34 7.19
N THR A 182 6.21 -17.71 6.32
CA THR A 182 7.16 -18.39 5.43
C THR A 182 8.54 -17.79 5.67
N ALA A 183 9.53 -18.65 5.92
CA ALA A 183 10.92 -18.25 6.07
C ALA A 183 11.79 -19.00 5.05
N ASN A 184 12.70 -18.29 4.40
CA ASN A 184 13.71 -18.87 3.53
C ASN A 184 15.05 -18.82 4.26
N MET A 185 15.57 -19.96 4.68
CA MET A 185 16.88 -20.08 5.31
C MET A 185 17.79 -20.93 4.42
N CYS A 186 19.06 -20.55 4.31
CA CYS A 186 20.09 -21.34 3.66
C CYS A 186 21.16 -21.74 4.69
N GLY A 187 21.69 -22.95 4.57
CA GLY A 187 22.73 -23.47 5.45
C GLY A 187 23.39 -24.69 4.81
N TYR A 188 24.44 -25.20 5.45
CA TYR A 188 25.11 -26.42 4.99
C TYR A 188 24.26 -27.65 5.31
N LYS A 189 24.23 -28.61 4.38
CA LYS A 189 23.58 -29.90 4.60
C LYS A 189 24.37 -30.65 5.68
N ALA A 190 23.73 -30.95 6.81
CA ALA A 190 24.32 -31.85 7.81
C ALA A 190 24.54 -33.24 7.18
N SER A 191 25.73 -33.82 7.40
CA SER A 191 26.01 -35.20 7.02
C SER A 191 25.80 -36.11 8.23
N ASP A 192 25.31 -37.34 8.00
CA ASP A 192 25.09 -38.32 9.07
C ASP A 192 26.39 -38.67 9.82
N ALA A 193 27.56 -38.43 9.23
CA ALA A 193 28.87 -38.62 9.88
C ALA A 193 29.21 -37.56 10.94
N CYS A 194 28.37 -36.53 11.11
CA CYS A 194 28.55 -35.47 12.12
C CYS A 194 27.71 -35.69 13.38
N LEU A 195 26.88 -36.74 13.43
CA LEU A 195 26.16 -37.16 14.62
C LEU A 195 27.08 -38.05 15.46
N ASN A 196 27.88 -37.43 16.33
CA ASN A 196 28.56 -38.14 17.42
C ASN A 196 27.55 -38.50 18.52
#